data_AF-A0A929Z0Q4-F1
#
_entry.id   AF-A0A929Z0Q4-F1
#
_cell.length_a   1.000
_cell.length_b   1.000
_cell.length_c   1.000
_cell.angle_alpha   90.00
_cell.angle_beta   90.00
_cell.angle_gamma   90.00
#
_symmetry.space_group_name_H-M   'P 1'
#
loop_
_entity.id
_entity.type
_entity.pdbx_description
1 polymer ?
#
loop_
_entity_poly.entity_id
_entity_poly.type
_entity_poly.pdbx_seq_one_letter_code
_entity_poly.pdbx_strand_id
1 'polypeptide(L)'
;MFKKMLFCAAAGLLLLAQSACDNDKPQPTPSAQKGSTLITTTVVNPDGASGVCYMQLIDGLTGHYDNAKAVPAGFGAPPVVQGRDVFVLPDYMGNNKAEMRHYVYETNGTLQLRGTLALPAGAGAANVCKVSDTKAYVSFQNTGQVWAFNPSTMQKIAEIDMNALAQKDMRVAPAAMVERDGLLFVGLNQFDAQWMPTAKQADMALVDT
;
A
#
# COMPACT_ATOMS: atom_id res chain seq x y z
N MET A 1 43.31 -15.84 -49.25
CA MET A 1 44.29 -15.29 -48.28
C MET A 1 44.11 -13.78 -48.16
N PHE A 2 44.52 -13.18 -47.04
CA PHE A 2 44.22 -11.81 -46.59
C PHE A 2 44.77 -10.65 -47.45
N LYS A 3 44.01 -9.54 -47.49
CA LYS A 3 44.40 -8.11 -47.25
C LYS A 3 43.11 -7.26 -47.22
N LYS A 4 42.77 -6.55 -46.13
CA LYS A 4 43.21 -5.19 -45.70
C LYS A 4 42.95 -4.14 -46.80
N MET A 5 42.23 -3.03 -46.59
CA MET A 5 42.36 -1.98 -45.54
C MET A 5 41.02 -1.21 -45.37
N LEU A 6 40.59 -0.81 -44.15
CA LEU A 6 40.55 0.56 -43.56
C LEU A 6 39.65 1.58 -44.33
N PHE A 7 38.85 2.48 -43.72
CA PHE A 7 38.94 3.14 -42.40
C PHE A 7 37.59 3.77 -41.93
N CYS A 8 37.52 4.11 -40.63
CA CYS A 8 36.71 5.18 -40.00
C CYS A 8 35.15 5.21 -39.97
N ALA A 9 34.67 5.17 -38.71
CA ALA A 9 33.91 6.25 -38.04
C ALA A 9 32.36 6.26 -37.98
N ALA A 10 31.90 6.83 -36.86
CA ALA A 10 30.57 7.39 -36.56
C ALA A 10 29.37 6.43 -36.37
N ALA A 11 29.03 6.24 -35.09
CA ALA A 11 27.67 6.29 -34.53
C ALA A 11 26.53 5.61 -35.32
N GLY A 12 26.31 4.33 -35.02
CA GLY A 12 25.04 3.67 -35.34
C GLY A 12 23.88 4.24 -34.51
N LEU A 13 23.04 5.01 -35.19
CA LEU A 13 21.57 5.08 -35.09
C LEU A 13 20.90 4.68 -33.75
N LEU A 14 20.06 5.59 -33.20
CA LEU A 14 18.59 5.49 -33.28
C LEU A 14 17.91 6.65 -32.52
N LEU A 15 17.49 7.67 -33.28
CA LEU A 15 16.31 8.45 -32.94
C LEU A 15 15.13 7.80 -33.67
N LEU A 16 14.05 7.49 -32.95
CA LEU A 16 12.68 7.83 -33.32
C LEU A 16 11.78 7.62 -32.09
N ALA A 17 10.79 8.49 -31.93
CA ALA A 17 9.94 8.53 -30.75
C ALA A 17 8.51 8.10 -31.09
N GLN A 18 7.88 7.38 -30.16
CA GLN A 18 6.44 7.09 -30.09
C GLN A 18 5.91 6.17 -31.23
N SER A 19 4.75 5.51 -31.12
CA SER A 19 3.58 5.72 -30.25
C SER A 19 2.87 4.39 -29.93
N ALA A 20 1.71 4.46 -29.26
CA ALA A 20 0.89 3.30 -28.92
C ALA A 20 0.35 2.54 -30.15
N CYS A 21 0.07 1.25 -29.94
CA CYS A 21 -0.71 0.34 -30.81
C CYS A 21 -0.22 0.16 -32.26
N ASP A 22 0.63 -0.86 -32.45
CA ASP A 22 0.65 -1.67 -33.69
C ASP A 22 1.23 -3.06 -33.34
N ASN A 23 0.40 -4.12 -33.32
CA ASN A 23 0.72 -5.37 -32.62
C ASN A 23 1.76 -6.28 -33.30
N ASP A 24 2.22 -5.95 -34.51
CA ASP A 24 3.17 -6.77 -35.30
C ASP A 24 4.58 -6.13 -35.45
N LYS A 25 4.95 -5.17 -34.59
CA LYS A 25 6.29 -4.55 -34.57
C LYS A 25 7.05 -4.90 -33.27
N PRO A 26 8.28 -5.45 -33.33
CA PRO A 26 9.05 -5.77 -32.13
C PRO A 26 9.44 -4.49 -31.36
N GLN A 27 9.06 -4.41 -30.08
CA GLN A 27 9.47 -3.31 -29.20
C GLN A 27 10.99 -3.31 -28.94
N PRO A 28 11.62 -2.13 -28.75
CA PRO A 28 13.01 -2.03 -28.34
C PRO A 28 13.22 -2.49 -26.89
N THR A 29 14.28 -3.27 -26.66
CA THR A 29 14.63 -3.84 -25.35
C THR A 29 15.21 -2.77 -24.39
N PRO A 30 14.76 -2.70 -23.12
CA PRO A 30 15.31 -1.77 -22.12
C PRO A 30 16.80 -1.99 -21.78
N SER A 31 17.48 -0.94 -21.32
CA SER A 31 18.87 -0.96 -20.82
C SER A 31 18.96 -1.08 -19.29
N ALA A 32 20.17 -1.38 -18.77
CA ALA A 32 20.40 -1.68 -17.35
C ALA A 32 20.46 -0.43 -16.42
N GLN A 33 20.05 -0.60 -15.15
CA GLN A 33 19.88 0.45 -14.13
C GLN A 33 20.86 0.32 -12.92
N LYS A 34 21.06 1.40 -12.11
CA LYS A 34 21.99 1.58 -10.94
C LYS A 34 21.43 2.59 -9.90
N GLY A 35 21.95 2.73 -8.66
CA GLY A 35 21.48 3.67 -7.58
C GLY A 35 21.44 3.16 -6.09
N SER A 36 20.29 3.02 -5.38
CA SER A 36 20.06 2.16 -4.15
C SER A 36 18.59 2.18 -3.57
N THR A 37 17.75 1.11 -3.73
CA THR A 37 16.32 0.88 -3.26
C THR A 37 15.43 0.15 -4.31
N LEU A 38 14.25 -0.38 -3.93
CA LEU A 38 13.22 -0.95 -4.83
C LEU A 38 12.02 0.00 -5.01
N ILE A 39 11.63 0.29 -6.26
CA ILE A 39 10.43 1.08 -6.63
C ILE A 39 9.42 0.21 -7.38
N THR A 40 8.13 0.34 -7.05
CA THR A 40 6.98 -0.17 -7.83
C THR A 40 6.01 0.98 -8.18
N THR A 41 5.33 0.92 -9.33
CA THR A 41 4.59 2.04 -9.95
C THR A 41 3.52 1.55 -10.93
N THR A 42 2.24 1.52 -10.54
CA THR A 42 1.14 1.11 -11.45
C THR A 42 0.78 2.22 -12.46
N VAL A 43 0.62 1.89 -13.75
CA VAL A 43 0.35 2.85 -14.85
C VAL A 43 -0.74 2.33 -15.81
N VAL A 44 -1.89 2.99 -15.85
CA VAL A 44 -3.08 2.61 -16.63
C VAL A 44 -2.78 2.40 -18.14
N ASN A 45 -3.40 1.37 -18.74
CA ASN A 45 -3.29 1.04 -20.17
C ASN A 45 -4.16 1.98 -21.04
N PRO A 46 -3.91 2.05 -22.37
CA PRO A 46 -4.73 2.88 -23.27
C PRO A 46 -6.20 2.45 -23.38
N ASP A 47 -6.56 1.24 -22.96
CA ASP A 47 -7.95 0.74 -22.96
C ASP A 47 -8.83 1.42 -21.89
N GLY A 48 -8.24 2.19 -20.97
CA GLY A 48 -8.95 2.93 -19.92
C GLY A 48 -9.56 2.07 -18.81
N ALA A 49 -9.38 0.74 -18.84
CA ALA A 49 -9.99 -0.21 -17.92
C ALA A 49 -8.97 -1.16 -17.26
N SER A 50 -7.71 -1.17 -17.72
CA SER A 50 -6.63 -1.97 -17.14
C SER A 50 -5.36 -1.14 -16.89
N GLY A 51 -4.29 -1.75 -16.38
CA GLY A 51 -3.03 -1.06 -16.11
C GLY A 51 -1.80 -1.97 -16.11
N VAL A 52 -0.63 -1.33 -16.20
CA VAL A 52 0.72 -1.86 -16.35
C VAL A 52 1.60 -1.28 -15.25
N CYS A 53 2.07 -2.13 -14.34
CA CYS A 53 3.00 -1.70 -13.30
C CYS A 53 4.44 -1.63 -13.82
N TYR A 54 4.99 -0.42 -13.93
CA TYR A 54 6.42 -0.21 -14.04
C TYR A 54 7.09 -0.33 -12.67
N MET A 55 8.35 -0.67 -12.68
CA MET A 55 9.21 -0.73 -11.50
C MET A 55 10.63 -0.46 -11.95
N GLN A 56 11.42 0.22 -11.11
CA GLN A 56 12.82 0.47 -11.43
C GLN A 56 13.72 0.16 -10.23
N LEU A 57 14.90 -0.33 -10.57
CA LEU A 57 15.92 -0.76 -9.63
C LEU A 57 17.03 0.25 -9.57
N ILE A 58 17.47 0.49 -8.35
CA ILE A 58 18.58 1.36 -8.05
C ILE A 58 19.50 0.55 -7.07
N ASP A 59 20.82 0.43 -7.36
CA ASP A 59 21.89 -0.42 -6.75
C ASP A 59 21.79 -0.67 -5.24
N GLY A 60 20.84 -1.50 -4.85
CA GLY A 60 20.82 -2.08 -3.53
C GLY A 60 19.64 -1.65 -2.66
N LEU A 61 18.59 -2.46 -2.66
CA LEU A 61 18.64 -3.58 -1.71
C LEU A 61 19.51 -4.67 -2.36
N THR A 62 20.74 -4.87 -1.87
CA THR A 62 21.74 -5.71 -2.56
C THR A 62 21.57 -7.16 -2.14
N GLY A 63 21.04 -8.00 -3.02
CA GLY A 63 20.87 -9.43 -2.77
C GLY A 63 19.89 -10.11 -3.70
N HIS A 64 19.72 -11.42 -3.53
CA HIS A 64 18.57 -12.14 -4.06
C HIS A 64 17.50 -12.21 -2.98
N TYR A 65 16.27 -11.83 -3.33
CA TYR A 65 15.12 -11.81 -2.43
C TYR A 65 14.02 -12.67 -3.03
N ASP A 66 13.73 -13.78 -2.37
CA ASP A 66 12.60 -14.66 -2.66
C ASP A 66 11.53 -14.54 -1.57
N ASN A 67 10.51 -15.39 -1.64
CA ASN A 67 9.46 -15.49 -0.62
C ASN A 67 9.70 -16.61 0.40
N ALA A 68 10.85 -17.29 0.41
CA ALA A 68 11.11 -18.43 1.32
C ALA A 68 11.19 -18.02 2.80
N LYS A 69 11.47 -16.73 3.06
CA LYS A 69 11.41 -16.11 4.40
C LYS A 69 10.27 -15.10 4.55
N ALA A 70 9.40 -14.97 3.56
CA ALA A 70 8.30 -14.02 3.60
C ALA A 70 7.19 -14.50 4.55
N VAL A 71 6.57 -13.55 5.24
CA VAL A 71 5.33 -13.79 6.00
C VAL A 71 4.13 -13.49 5.09
N PRO A 72 3.04 -14.28 5.13
CA PRO A 72 1.83 -13.97 4.36
C PRO A 72 1.29 -12.58 4.72
N ALA A 73 0.85 -11.80 3.74
CA ALA A 73 0.20 -10.49 3.93
C ALA A 73 -1.20 -10.48 3.31
N GLY A 74 -2.04 -9.52 3.71
CA GLY A 74 -3.39 -9.37 3.17
C GLY A 74 -3.38 -9.03 1.68
N PHE A 75 -4.09 -9.80 0.86
CA PHE A 75 -4.24 -9.49 -0.55
C PHE A 75 -5.03 -8.18 -0.73
N GLY A 76 -4.47 -7.24 -1.50
CA GLY A 76 -4.99 -5.88 -1.65
C GLY A 76 -4.77 -4.96 -0.43
N ALA A 77 -4.14 -5.44 0.64
CA ALA A 77 -3.90 -4.69 1.87
C ALA A 77 -2.39 -4.67 2.21
N PRO A 78 -1.63 -3.66 1.75
CA PRO A 78 -0.20 -3.58 2.04
C PRO A 78 0.05 -3.46 3.56
N PRO A 79 1.12 -4.07 4.11
CA PRO A 79 1.50 -3.89 5.50
C PRO A 79 1.72 -2.42 5.87
N VAL A 80 1.19 -2.00 7.02
CA VAL A 80 1.40 -0.65 7.55
C VAL A 80 2.67 -0.65 8.41
N VAL A 81 3.68 0.07 7.96
CA VAL A 81 5.00 0.16 8.63
C VAL A 81 5.13 1.51 9.33
N GLN A 82 5.39 1.49 10.64
CA GLN A 82 5.56 2.68 11.48
C GLN A 82 6.80 2.51 12.36
N GLY A 83 7.91 3.13 11.95
CA GLY A 83 9.21 2.93 12.60
C GLY A 83 9.67 1.48 12.46
N ARG A 84 9.68 0.73 13.56
CA ARG A 84 9.99 -0.71 13.59
C ARG A 84 8.74 -1.59 13.63
N ASP A 85 7.57 -1.02 13.86
CA ASP A 85 6.31 -1.77 13.91
C ASP A 85 5.77 -2.04 12.51
N VAL A 86 5.35 -3.28 12.25
CA VAL A 86 4.81 -3.74 10.98
C VAL A 86 3.47 -4.42 11.25
N PHE A 87 2.38 -3.73 10.92
CA PHE A 87 1.02 -4.23 11.07
C PHE A 87 0.54 -4.84 9.75
N VAL A 88 0.23 -6.13 9.77
CA VAL A 88 -0.29 -6.88 8.62
C VAL A 88 -1.79 -7.06 8.79
N LEU A 89 -2.55 -6.45 7.90
CA LEU A 89 -4.01 -6.48 7.89
C LEU A 89 -4.55 -7.76 7.18
N PRO A 90 -5.84 -8.11 7.39
CA PRO A 90 -6.56 -9.08 6.58
C PRO A 90 -6.55 -8.74 5.08
N ASP A 91 -7.01 -9.69 4.26
CA ASP A 91 -7.29 -9.44 2.85
C ASP A 91 -8.35 -8.33 2.73
N TYR A 92 -8.19 -7.43 1.76
CA TYR A 92 -9.15 -6.33 1.54
C TYR A 92 -10.57 -6.86 1.28
N MET A 93 -10.68 -7.99 0.58
CA MET A 93 -11.94 -8.68 0.28
C MET A 93 -12.43 -9.61 1.41
N GLY A 94 -11.70 -9.71 2.54
CA GLY A 94 -12.12 -10.50 3.71
C GLY A 94 -12.03 -12.03 3.56
N ASN A 95 -11.28 -12.54 2.59
CA ASN A 95 -11.18 -13.98 2.30
C ASN A 95 -10.29 -14.77 3.28
N ASN A 96 -9.39 -14.09 4.00
CA ASN A 96 -8.51 -14.70 4.99
C ASN A 96 -9.03 -14.49 6.44
N LYS A 97 -8.30 -15.02 7.42
CA LYS A 97 -8.66 -14.88 8.84
C LYS A 97 -8.72 -13.40 9.23
N ALA A 98 -9.85 -13.00 9.83
CA ALA A 98 -10.09 -11.64 10.32
C ALA A 98 -9.25 -11.33 11.58
N GLU A 99 -7.94 -11.18 11.40
CA GLU A 99 -7.02 -10.72 12.44
C GLU A 99 -5.96 -9.78 11.85
N MET A 100 -5.54 -8.80 12.65
CA MET A 100 -4.32 -8.05 12.40
C MET A 100 -3.16 -8.76 13.11
N ARG A 101 -2.05 -8.95 12.40
CA ARG A 101 -0.79 -9.47 12.97
C ARG A 101 0.19 -8.32 13.13
N HIS A 102 0.78 -8.19 14.32
CA HIS A 102 1.81 -7.19 14.60
C HIS A 102 3.17 -7.86 14.66
N TYR A 103 4.08 -7.39 13.83
CA TYR A 103 5.49 -7.77 13.84
C TYR A 103 6.36 -6.57 14.20
N VAL A 104 7.54 -6.82 14.77
CA VAL A 104 8.58 -5.80 14.96
C VAL A 104 9.81 -6.17 14.15
N TYR A 105 10.35 -5.19 13.44
CA TYR A 105 11.67 -5.25 12.81
C TYR A 105 12.75 -5.00 13.86
N GLU A 106 13.49 -6.04 14.20
CA GLU A 106 14.50 -6.01 15.24
C GLU A 106 15.85 -5.49 14.75
N THR A 107 16.64 -4.95 15.67
CA THR A 107 17.98 -4.42 15.37
C THR A 107 18.97 -5.46 14.87
N ASN A 108 18.67 -6.75 15.06
CA ASN A 108 19.41 -7.88 14.48
C ASN A 108 18.93 -8.25 13.06
N GLY A 109 18.04 -7.46 12.45
CA GLY A 109 17.50 -7.67 11.10
C GLY A 109 16.40 -8.73 11.00
N THR A 110 15.86 -9.22 12.11
CA THR A 110 14.75 -10.20 12.11
C THR A 110 13.38 -9.51 12.19
N LEU A 111 12.36 -10.12 11.59
CA LEU A 111 10.96 -9.71 11.73
C LEU A 111 10.26 -10.68 12.70
N GLN A 112 9.92 -10.21 13.90
CA GLN A 112 9.35 -11.06 14.96
C GLN A 112 7.87 -10.76 15.18
N LEU A 113 7.01 -11.79 15.13
CA LEU A 113 5.60 -11.68 15.51
C LEU A 113 5.51 -11.36 17.00
N ARG A 114 4.83 -10.27 17.35
CA ARG A 114 4.59 -9.84 18.75
C ARG A 114 3.20 -10.21 19.24
N GLY A 115 2.20 -10.25 18.36
CA GLY A 115 0.87 -10.73 18.70
C GLY A 115 -0.12 -10.60 17.56
N THR A 116 -1.38 -10.99 17.83
CA THR A 116 -2.50 -10.80 16.92
C THR A 116 -3.69 -10.16 17.64
N LEU A 117 -4.43 -9.32 16.93
CA LEU A 117 -5.69 -8.72 17.36
C LEU A 117 -6.79 -9.28 16.47
N ALA A 118 -7.77 -9.96 17.06
CA ALA A 118 -8.97 -10.39 16.35
C ALA A 118 -9.77 -9.15 15.90
N LEU A 119 -10.19 -9.15 14.63
CA LEU A 119 -10.98 -8.09 14.00
C LEU A 119 -12.37 -8.62 13.62
N PRO A 120 -13.38 -7.77 13.35
CA PRO A 120 -14.65 -8.26 12.85
C PRO A 120 -14.48 -8.80 11.42
N ALA A 121 -15.14 -9.92 11.13
CA ALA A 121 -15.13 -10.50 9.79
C ALA A 121 -15.73 -9.53 8.77
N GLY A 122 -15.08 -9.39 7.61
CA GLY A 122 -15.53 -8.49 6.54
C GLY A 122 -15.43 -6.99 6.84
N ALA A 123 -14.82 -6.56 7.95
CA ALA A 123 -14.79 -5.14 8.36
C ALA A 123 -14.04 -4.19 7.41
N GLY A 124 -13.21 -4.71 6.49
CA GLY A 124 -12.44 -3.88 5.55
C GLY A 124 -11.40 -3.02 6.27
N ALA A 125 -10.56 -3.67 7.08
CA ALA A 125 -9.49 -2.99 7.81
C ALA A 125 -8.53 -2.29 6.82
N ALA A 126 -8.32 -0.99 6.98
CA ALA A 126 -7.74 -0.15 5.92
C ALA A 126 -6.42 0.52 6.31
N ASN A 127 -6.26 0.94 7.57
CA ASN A 127 -5.06 1.62 8.03
C ASN A 127 -4.83 1.39 9.54
N VAL A 128 -3.59 1.59 9.97
CA VAL A 128 -3.19 1.60 11.39
C VAL A 128 -2.46 2.90 11.68
N CYS A 129 -2.72 3.53 12.82
CA CYS A 129 -2.02 4.72 13.28
C CYS A 129 -1.57 4.52 14.74
N LYS A 130 -0.27 4.30 14.95
CA LYS A 130 0.34 4.20 16.28
C LYS A 130 0.58 5.60 16.86
N VAL A 131 0.11 5.82 18.08
CA VAL A 131 0.33 7.06 18.86
C VAL A 131 1.41 6.86 19.92
N SER A 132 1.42 5.68 20.56
CA SER A 132 2.43 5.28 21.53
C SER A 132 2.59 3.75 21.57
N ASP A 133 3.52 3.24 22.38
CA ASP A 133 3.69 1.80 22.59
C ASP A 133 2.46 1.14 23.25
N THR A 134 1.56 1.92 23.84
CA THR A 134 0.33 1.42 24.49
C THR A 134 -0.97 1.89 23.85
N LYS A 135 -0.92 2.72 22.79
CA LYS A 135 -2.11 3.22 22.09
C LYS A 135 -1.87 3.34 20.59
N ALA A 136 -2.72 2.69 19.81
CA ALA A 136 -2.79 2.77 18.36
C ALA A 136 -4.26 2.66 17.93
N TYR A 137 -4.54 3.01 16.67
CA TYR A 137 -5.87 2.98 16.08
C TYR A 137 -5.87 2.14 14.81
N VAL A 138 -6.98 1.45 14.52
CA VAL A 138 -7.22 0.71 13.27
C VAL A 138 -8.58 1.10 12.69
N SER A 139 -8.64 1.41 11.40
CA SER A 139 -9.85 1.87 10.69
C SER A 139 -10.51 0.74 9.90
N PHE A 140 -11.85 0.76 9.80
CA PHE A 140 -12.68 -0.24 9.14
C PHE A 140 -13.65 0.41 8.15
N GLN A 141 -13.38 0.27 6.85
CA GLN A 141 -14.16 0.91 5.80
C GLN A 141 -15.58 0.34 5.66
N ASN A 142 -15.78 -0.96 5.90
CA ASN A 142 -17.09 -1.59 5.65
C ASN A 142 -18.08 -1.42 6.80
N THR A 143 -17.60 -1.19 8.03
CA THR A 143 -18.44 -1.03 9.23
C THR A 143 -18.61 0.43 9.67
N GLY A 144 -17.84 1.37 9.11
CA GLY A 144 -17.90 2.78 9.52
C GLY A 144 -17.25 3.02 10.90
N GLN A 145 -16.22 2.26 11.26
CA GLN A 145 -15.65 2.27 12.61
C GLN A 145 -14.15 2.55 12.66
N VAL A 146 -13.69 3.04 13.80
CA VAL A 146 -12.27 3.02 14.20
C VAL A 146 -12.17 2.37 15.57
N TRP A 147 -11.21 1.46 15.78
CA TRP A 147 -10.92 0.92 17.11
C TRP A 147 -9.60 1.47 17.64
N ALA A 148 -9.59 1.89 18.90
CA ALA A 148 -8.35 2.06 19.65
C ALA A 148 -7.91 0.69 20.19
N PHE A 149 -6.62 0.39 20.16
CA PHE A 149 -6.02 -0.84 20.68
C PHE A 149 -4.64 -0.55 21.30
N ASN A 150 -4.17 -1.45 22.14
CA ASN A 150 -2.82 -1.41 22.70
C ASN A 150 -1.90 -2.26 21.80
N PRO A 151 -0.89 -1.69 21.10
CA PRO A 151 -0.03 -2.46 20.20
C PRO A 151 0.97 -3.35 20.95
N SER A 152 1.32 -3.07 22.20
CA SER A 152 2.17 -3.95 23.01
C SER A 152 1.45 -5.23 23.49
N THR A 153 0.13 -5.18 23.70
CA THR A 153 -0.66 -6.35 24.15
C THR A 153 -1.59 -6.93 23.09
N MET A 154 -1.76 -6.24 21.96
CA MET A 154 -2.71 -6.54 20.88
C MET A 154 -4.16 -6.70 21.37
N GLN A 155 -4.56 -5.90 22.36
CA GLN A 155 -5.92 -5.86 22.90
C GLN A 155 -6.66 -4.60 22.47
N LYS A 156 -7.94 -4.75 22.08
CA LYS A 156 -8.87 -3.63 21.85
C LYS A 156 -9.06 -2.83 23.16
N ILE A 157 -8.97 -1.51 23.05
CA ILE A 157 -9.24 -0.56 24.14
C ILE A 157 -10.65 0.02 24.01
N ALA A 158 -11.00 0.51 22.81
CA ALA A 158 -12.28 1.18 22.57
C ALA A 158 -12.76 1.01 21.12
N GLU A 159 -14.02 1.34 20.90
CA GLU A 159 -14.66 1.45 19.59
C GLU A 159 -15.18 2.88 19.43
N ILE A 160 -14.97 3.46 18.25
CA ILE A 160 -15.45 4.78 17.88
C ILE A 160 -16.30 4.58 16.62
N ASP A 161 -17.59 4.84 16.75
CA ASP A 161 -18.53 4.78 15.64
C ASP A 161 -18.48 6.09 14.84
N MET A 162 -18.21 5.98 13.54
CA MET A 162 -18.19 7.12 12.62
C MET A 162 -19.50 7.22 11.83
N ASN A 163 -20.43 6.26 11.92
CA ASN A 163 -21.66 6.23 11.10
C ASN A 163 -22.55 7.48 11.28
N ALA A 164 -22.50 8.14 12.44
CA ALA A 164 -23.17 9.43 12.66
C ALA A 164 -22.62 10.59 11.80
N LEU A 165 -21.44 10.42 11.19
CA LEU A 165 -20.79 11.35 10.27
C LEU A 165 -21.03 11.00 8.78
N ALA A 166 -21.88 10.00 8.51
CA ALA A 166 -22.30 9.71 7.14
C ALA A 166 -23.09 10.88 6.55
N GLN A 167 -22.76 11.24 5.31
CA GLN A 167 -23.60 12.16 4.54
C GLN A 167 -24.96 11.52 4.25
N LYS A 168 -25.98 12.34 3.97
CA LYS A 168 -27.33 11.85 3.67
C LYS A 168 -27.29 10.85 2.51
N ASP A 169 -27.92 9.70 2.71
CA ASP A 169 -28.03 8.58 1.77
C ASP A 169 -26.68 7.88 1.41
N MET A 170 -25.56 8.28 2.05
CA MET A 170 -24.22 7.70 1.85
C MET A 170 -23.83 6.73 2.98
N ARG A 171 -22.83 5.88 2.73
CA ARG A 171 -22.08 5.14 3.75
C ARG A 171 -20.72 5.78 3.97
N VAL A 172 -20.39 6.05 5.24
CA VAL A 172 -19.05 6.48 5.65
C VAL A 172 -18.09 5.29 5.76
N ALA A 173 -16.86 5.48 5.27
CA ALA A 173 -15.81 4.46 5.25
C ALA A 173 -14.48 5.08 5.74
N PRO A 174 -14.18 4.98 7.05
CA PRO A 174 -12.92 5.41 7.64
C PRO A 174 -11.71 4.74 6.98
N ALA A 175 -10.80 5.55 6.44
CA ALA A 175 -9.71 5.12 5.57
C ALA A 175 -8.33 5.40 6.22
N ALA A 176 -7.48 6.18 5.56
CA ALA A 176 -6.17 6.57 6.09
C ALA A 176 -6.30 7.46 7.33
N MET A 177 -5.39 7.28 8.29
CA MET A 177 -5.34 8.05 9.52
C MET A 177 -3.92 8.59 9.77
N VAL A 178 -3.83 9.71 10.47
CA VAL A 178 -2.58 10.26 10.99
C VAL A 178 -2.82 10.88 12.37
N GLU A 179 -1.90 10.69 13.31
CA GLU A 179 -1.89 11.43 14.57
C GLU A 179 -1.01 12.66 14.43
N ARG A 180 -1.47 13.78 14.99
CA ARG A 180 -0.70 15.00 15.10
C ARG A 180 -1.20 15.84 16.28
N ASP A 181 -0.28 16.25 17.15
CA ASP A 181 -0.53 17.20 18.24
C ASP A 181 -1.67 16.75 19.21
N GLY A 182 -1.79 15.44 19.44
CA GLY A 182 -2.79 14.87 20.34
C GLY A 182 -4.14 14.56 19.68
N LEU A 183 -4.28 14.78 18.37
CA LEU A 183 -5.48 14.50 17.60
C LEU A 183 -5.21 13.42 16.53
N LEU A 184 -6.12 12.46 16.42
CA LEU A 184 -6.21 11.52 15.31
C LEU A 184 -7.10 12.12 14.23
N PHE A 185 -6.50 12.35 13.06
CA PHE A 185 -7.16 12.80 11.85
C PHE A 185 -7.55 11.56 11.05
N VAL A 186 -8.85 11.31 10.90
CA VAL A 186 -9.40 10.13 10.23
C VAL A 186 -10.03 10.56 8.92
N GLY A 187 -9.44 10.20 7.78
CA GLY A 187 -10.05 10.43 6.47
C GLY A 187 -11.32 9.59 6.31
N LEU A 188 -12.42 10.22 5.91
CA LEU A 188 -13.72 9.58 5.73
C LEU A 188 -14.06 9.54 4.24
N ASN A 189 -13.99 8.35 3.64
CA ASN A 189 -14.60 8.14 2.33
C ASN A 189 -16.13 8.15 2.49
N GLN A 190 -16.85 8.79 1.58
CA GLN A 190 -18.32 8.77 1.53
C GLN A 190 -18.73 8.12 0.22
N PHE A 191 -19.49 7.02 0.31
CA PHE A 191 -19.85 6.21 -0.85
C PHE A 191 -21.36 5.99 -0.93
N ASP A 192 -21.92 6.14 -2.13
CA ASP A 192 -23.25 5.63 -2.46
C ASP A 192 -23.23 4.09 -2.64
N ALA A 193 -24.36 3.51 -3.03
CA ALA A 193 -24.49 2.08 -3.30
C ALA A 193 -23.65 1.58 -4.50
N GLN A 194 -23.15 2.50 -5.34
CA GLN A 194 -22.32 2.25 -6.50
C GLN A 194 -20.82 2.49 -6.21
N TRP A 195 -20.45 2.75 -4.95
CA TRP A 195 -19.10 3.10 -4.51
C TRP A 195 -18.57 4.42 -5.08
N MET A 196 -19.47 5.35 -5.42
CA MET A 196 -19.14 6.68 -5.93
C MET A 196 -19.34 7.76 -4.86
N PRO A 197 -18.48 8.80 -4.82
CA PRO A 197 -18.73 10.00 -4.04
C PRO A 197 -19.76 10.91 -4.74
N THR A 198 -20.71 11.46 -3.99
CA THR A 198 -21.75 12.37 -4.52
C THR A 198 -21.45 13.85 -4.30
N ALA A 199 -20.56 14.18 -3.36
CA ALA A 199 -20.14 15.54 -3.05
C ALA A 199 -18.66 15.79 -3.43
N LYS A 200 -18.34 17.02 -3.84
CA LYS A 200 -16.96 17.45 -4.16
C LYS A 200 -16.23 17.96 -2.94
N GLN A 201 -16.13 17.14 -1.90
CA GLN A 201 -15.47 17.47 -0.63
C GLN A 201 -14.65 16.29 -0.10
N ALA A 202 -13.71 16.58 0.78
CA ALA A 202 -13.03 15.58 1.58
C ALA A 202 -13.54 15.70 3.02
N ASP A 203 -14.04 14.59 3.57
CA ASP A 203 -14.52 14.54 4.94
C ASP A 203 -13.45 13.96 5.86
N MET A 204 -13.41 14.45 7.10
CA MET A 204 -12.41 14.05 8.08
C MET A 204 -13.00 14.15 9.49
N ALA A 205 -12.84 13.12 10.30
CA ALA A 205 -13.10 13.18 11.73
C ALA A 205 -11.83 13.55 12.50
N LEU A 206 -12.03 14.22 13.64
CA LEU A 206 -11.00 14.47 14.65
C LEU A 206 -11.37 13.67 15.90
N VAL A 207 -10.41 12.97 16.48
CA VAL A 207 -10.58 12.21 17.74
C VAL A 207 -9.41 12.51 18.67
N ASP A 208 -9.69 12.79 19.94
CA ASP A 208 -8.66 12.97 20.96
C ASP A 208 -7.86 11.67 21.22
N THR A 209 -6.54 11.79 21.36
CA THR A 209 -5.59 10.65 21.51
C THR A 209 -4.94 10.54 22.89
#